data_AF-A0A366RWT9-F1
#
_entry.id   AF-A0A366RWT9-F1
#
_cell.length_a   1.000
_cell.length_b   1.000
_cell.length_c   1.000
_cell.angle_alpha   90.00
_cell.angle_beta   90.00
_cell.angle_gamma   90.00
#
_symmetry.space_group_name_H-M   'P 1'
#
loop_
_entity.id
_entity.type
_entity.pdbx_description
1 polymer ?
#
loop_
_entity_poly.entity_id
_entity_poly.type
_entity_poly.pdbx_seq_one_letter_code
_entity_poly.pdbx_strand_id
1 'polypeptide(L)'
;MLNRPRSIPDEAIFTPLPSTSGPESSSPLANHCILFRQLEYEIFSILNYKTPASGAFFDYKGWKMNMKDRLMDWHTNIPPVDAGSKLAPRNFFDGALYATLVSLISPSRHFPHLVEEELRDLAQYASTSIELYRQGFKDGQLRFHWRTTPNLFQSGAALIHCIKSLTAQGAVFDVNTFKSCVSVCSTVLWVMAERWPLELSIVIDLMRCRHPYQT
;
A
#
# COMPACT_ATOMS: atom_id res chain seq x y z
N MET A 1 25.20 13.54 -2.35
CA MET A 1 24.93 12.44 -3.30
C MET A 1 25.17 11.14 -2.55
N LEU A 2 24.13 10.44 -2.07
CA LEU A 2 24.33 9.10 -1.48
C LEU A 2 24.61 8.11 -2.61
N ASN A 3 25.78 7.47 -2.60
CA ASN A 3 26.14 6.32 -3.44
C ASN A 3 25.26 5.11 -3.07
N ARG A 4 23.99 5.10 -3.47
CA ARG A 4 23.21 3.86 -3.50
C ARG A 4 23.64 3.05 -4.72
N PRO A 5 23.91 1.73 -4.58
CA PRO A 5 24.05 0.86 -5.73
C PRO A 5 22.86 1.05 -6.68
N ARG A 6 23.13 1.15 -7.98
CA ARG A 6 22.05 1.06 -8.98
C ARG A 6 21.40 -0.30 -8.79
N SER A 7 20.10 -0.33 -8.50
CA SER A 7 19.34 -1.57 -8.44
C SER A 7 19.51 -2.30 -9.76
N ILE A 8 19.90 -3.57 -9.72
CA ILE A 8 19.86 -4.45 -10.88
C ILE A 8 18.38 -4.46 -11.35
N PRO A 9 18.09 -4.28 -12.65
CA PRO A 9 16.75 -4.50 -13.16
C PRO A 9 16.30 -5.90 -12.72
N ASP A 10 15.19 -6.00 -12.01
CA ASP A 10 14.75 -7.28 -11.44
C ASP A 10 14.12 -8.11 -12.56
N GLU A 11 14.97 -8.68 -13.42
CA GLU A 11 14.61 -9.52 -14.58
C GLU A 11 13.70 -10.68 -14.15
N ALA A 12 13.86 -11.14 -12.89
CA ALA A 12 13.04 -12.18 -12.28
C ALA A 12 11.55 -11.80 -12.19
N ILE A 13 11.22 -10.51 -12.09
CA ILE A 13 9.83 -10.03 -11.97
C ILE A 13 9.06 -10.23 -13.27
N PHE A 14 9.70 -10.20 -14.44
CA PHE A 14 9.03 -10.34 -15.74
C PHE A 14 9.05 -11.76 -16.31
N THR A 15 9.57 -12.73 -15.55
CA THR A 15 9.59 -14.14 -15.95
C THR A 15 8.15 -14.65 -16.08
N PRO A 16 7.80 -15.38 -17.15
CA PRO A 16 6.50 -16.02 -17.27
C PRO A 16 6.20 -16.88 -16.04
N LEU A 17 4.96 -16.83 -15.57
CA LEU A 17 4.55 -17.62 -14.41
C LEU A 17 4.63 -19.12 -14.75
N PRO A 18 5.08 -19.96 -13.81
CA PRO A 18 5.10 -21.39 -14.01
C PRO A 18 3.68 -21.93 -14.24
N SER A 19 3.57 -22.94 -15.12
CA SER A 19 2.30 -23.60 -15.44
C SER A 19 1.61 -24.12 -14.18
N THR A 20 0.29 -23.95 -14.12
CA THR A 20 -0.55 -24.52 -13.05
C THR A 20 -1.02 -25.95 -13.37
N SER A 21 -0.64 -26.48 -14.54
CA SER A 21 -0.93 -27.84 -14.99
C SER A 21 0.36 -28.61 -15.24
N GLY A 22 0.39 -29.89 -14.84
CA GLY A 22 1.53 -30.79 -15.05
C GLY A 22 2.29 -31.20 -13.76
N PRO A 23 3.32 -32.05 -13.90
CA PRO A 23 4.05 -32.64 -12.77
C PRO A 23 4.91 -31.62 -11.99
N GLU A 24 5.26 -30.49 -12.59
CA GLU A 24 5.97 -29.36 -11.95
C GLU A 24 5.04 -28.16 -11.68
N SER A 25 3.75 -28.41 -11.46
CA SER A 25 2.75 -27.35 -11.33
C SER A 25 2.96 -26.47 -10.09
N SER A 26 2.96 -25.15 -10.31
CA SER A 26 2.91 -24.17 -9.22
C SER A 26 1.48 -24.02 -8.70
N SER A 27 1.34 -23.74 -7.40
CA SER A 27 0.03 -23.46 -6.80
C SER A 27 -0.59 -22.22 -7.47
N PRO A 28 -1.85 -22.28 -7.94
CA PRO A 28 -2.55 -21.11 -8.48
C PRO A 28 -2.51 -19.91 -7.51
N LEU A 29 -2.57 -20.17 -6.21
CA LEU A 29 -2.46 -19.15 -5.16
C LEU A 29 -1.06 -18.52 -5.11
N ALA A 30 -0.01 -19.31 -5.30
CA ALA A 30 1.37 -18.80 -5.36
C ALA A 30 1.57 -17.89 -6.57
N ASN A 31 1.11 -18.32 -7.75
CA ASN A 31 1.15 -17.50 -8.97
C ASN A 31 0.37 -16.20 -8.77
N HIS A 32 -0.79 -16.26 -8.12
CA HIS A 32 -1.61 -15.09 -7.83
C HIS A 32 -0.92 -14.08 -6.88
N CYS A 33 -0.19 -14.57 -5.88
CA CYS A 33 0.65 -13.73 -5.03
C CYS A 33 1.84 -13.11 -5.78
N ILE A 34 2.44 -13.85 -6.73
CA ILE A 34 3.54 -13.33 -7.57
C ILE A 34 3.02 -12.22 -8.49
N LEU A 35 1.87 -12.42 -9.15
CA LEU A 35 1.20 -11.39 -9.96
C LEU A 35 1.00 -10.11 -9.15
N PHE A 36 0.53 -10.22 -7.91
CA PHE A 36 0.39 -9.06 -7.05
C PHE A 36 1.71 -8.32 -6.82
N ARG A 37 2.82 -9.05 -6.63
CA ARG A 37 4.14 -8.43 -6.46
C ARG A 37 4.61 -7.70 -7.71
N GLN A 38 4.30 -8.23 -8.89
CA GLN A 38 4.58 -7.56 -10.16
C GLN A 38 3.81 -6.23 -10.25
N LEU A 39 2.52 -6.23 -9.88
CA LEU A 39 1.69 -5.00 -9.84
C LEU A 39 2.24 -3.97 -8.84
N GLU A 40 2.56 -4.40 -7.61
CA GLU A 40 3.15 -3.51 -6.60
C GLU A 40 4.47 -2.90 -7.08
N TYR A 41 5.33 -3.73 -7.68
CA TYR A 41 6.62 -3.27 -8.20
C TYR A 41 6.44 -2.27 -9.34
N GLU A 42 5.54 -2.52 -10.28
CA GLU A 42 5.24 -1.61 -11.38
C GLU A 42 4.77 -0.25 -10.86
N ILE A 43 3.85 -0.23 -9.89
CA ILE A 43 3.38 0.98 -9.21
C ILE A 43 4.53 1.73 -8.55
N PHE A 44 5.31 1.03 -7.72
CA PHE A 44 6.46 1.62 -7.07
C PHE A 44 7.44 2.20 -8.09
N SER A 45 7.73 1.46 -9.14
CA SER A 45 8.73 1.82 -10.13
C SER A 45 8.33 3.07 -10.91
N ILE A 46 7.11 3.09 -11.44
CA ILE A 46 6.60 4.19 -12.26
C ILE A 46 6.39 5.46 -11.44
N LEU A 47 5.94 5.35 -10.19
CA LEU A 47 5.73 6.51 -9.33
C LEU A 47 7.02 7.11 -8.77
N ASN A 48 8.10 6.32 -8.62
CA ASN A 48 9.32 6.77 -7.94
C ASN A 48 10.51 6.99 -8.90
N TYR A 49 10.72 6.15 -9.92
CA TYR A 49 11.88 6.29 -10.81
C TYR A 49 11.65 7.31 -11.92
N LYS A 50 12.75 7.92 -12.40
CA LYS A 50 12.71 8.82 -13.55
C LYS A 50 12.49 8.01 -14.81
N THR A 51 11.58 8.46 -15.67
CA THR A 51 11.48 7.97 -17.05
C THR A 51 12.88 7.98 -17.67
N PRO A 52 13.32 6.90 -18.32
CA PRO A 52 14.56 6.90 -19.06
C PRO A 52 14.59 8.09 -20.02
N ALA A 53 15.77 8.69 -20.23
CA ALA A 53 15.95 9.87 -21.07
C ALA A 53 15.62 9.67 -22.56
N SER A 54 15.03 8.53 -22.95
CA SER A 54 14.66 8.19 -24.32
C SER A 54 13.58 9.08 -24.93
N GLY A 55 13.04 10.05 -24.17
CA GLY A 55 12.08 11.04 -24.68
C GLY A 55 10.73 10.46 -25.10
N ALA A 56 10.49 9.17 -24.82
CA ALA A 56 9.21 8.54 -25.11
C ALA A 56 8.13 9.15 -24.22
N PHE A 57 7.07 9.65 -24.86
CA PHE A 57 5.87 10.10 -24.15
C PHE A 57 5.25 8.90 -23.43
N PHE A 58 5.00 9.05 -22.13
CA PHE A 58 4.33 8.04 -21.31
C PHE A 58 3.02 8.64 -20.78
N ASP A 59 1.89 8.03 -21.12
CA ASP A 59 0.59 8.44 -20.62
C ASP A 59 0.38 7.93 -19.18
N TYR A 60 0.85 8.73 -18.22
CA TYR A 60 0.68 8.44 -16.80
C TYR A 60 -0.78 8.31 -16.40
N LYS A 61 -1.68 9.13 -16.95
CA LYS A 61 -3.09 9.14 -16.56
C LYS A 61 -3.79 7.86 -17.04
N GLY A 62 -3.59 7.50 -18.30
CA GLY A 62 -4.09 6.24 -18.86
C GLY A 62 -3.52 5.03 -18.11
N TRP A 63 -2.22 5.05 -17.79
CA TRP A 63 -1.59 4.01 -16.97
C TRP A 63 -2.21 3.91 -15.57
N LYS A 64 -2.43 5.02 -14.86
CA LYS A 64 -3.01 5.03 -13.50
C LYS A 64 -4.41 4.41 -13.50
N MET A 65 -5.24 4.76 -14.49
CA MET A 65 -6.58 4.18 -14.65
C MET A 65 -6.51 2.68 -14.96
N ASN A 66 -5.69 2.28 -15.94
CA ASN A 66 -5.50 0.88 -16.28
C ASN A 66 -4.94 0.04 -15.12
N MET A 67 -4.03 0.60 -14.31
CA MET A 67 -3.48 -0.05 -13.14
C MET A 67 -4.54 -0.26 -12.05
N LYS A 68 -5.45 0.71 -11.85
CA LYS A 68 -6.61 0.54 -10.97
C LYS A 68 -7.46 -0.64 -11.44
N ASP A 69 -7.76 -0.72 -12.73
CA ASP A 69 -8.57 -1.82 -13.30
C ASP A 69 -7.87 -3.18 -13.13
N ARG A 70 -6.56 -3.26 -13.38
CA ARG A 70 -5.76 -4.48 -13.17
C ARG A 70 -5.73 -4.94 -11.71
N LEU A 71 -5.71 -4.01 -10.75
CA LEU A 71 -5.80 -4.35 -9.33
C LEU A 71 -7.18 -4.91 -8.96
N MET A 72 -8.24 -4.33 -9.51
CA MET A 72 -9.60 -4.82 -9.28
C MET A 72 -9.80 -6.19 -9.94
N ASP A 73 -9.34 -6.37 -11.17
CA ASP A 73 -9.38 -7.66 -11.88
C ASP A 73 -8.59 -8.72 -11.11
N TRP A 74 -7.37 -8.41 -10.65
CA TRP A 74 -6.59 -9.28 -9.78
C TRP A 74 -7.39 -9.70 -8.55
N HIS A 75 -8.01 -8.76 -7.83
CA HIS A 75 -8.79 -9.09 -6.64
C HIS A 75 -10.04 -9.94 -6.94
N THR A 76 -10.72 -9.71 -8.06
CA THR A 76 -11.89 -10.54 -8.43
C THR A 76 -11.52 -11.98 -8.81
N ASN A 77 -10.28 -12.22 -9.23
CA ASN A 77 -9.79 -13.52 -9.70
C ASN A 77 -8.96 -14.27 -8.63
N ILE A 78 -9.19 -14.03 -7.34
CA ILE A 78 -8.51 -14.74 -6.26
C ILE A 78 -8.84 -16.24 -6.33
N PRO A 79 -7.83 -17.13 -6.43
CA PRO A 79 -8.05 -18.57 -6.38
C PRO A 79 -8.58 -18.99 -5.01
N PRO A 80 -9.30 -20.14 -4.91
CA PRO A 80 -9.76 -20.67 -3.63
C PRO A 80 -8.63 -20.75 -2.59
N VAL A 81 -8.84 -20.10 -1.44
CA VAL A 81 -7.88 -20.05 -0.34
C VAL A 81 -8.29 -21.08 0.71
N ASP A 82 -7.43 -22.07 0.96
CA ASP A 82 -7.62 -22.98 2.07
C ASP A 82 -7.49 -22.25 3.42
N ALA A 83 -8.37 -22.56 4.38
CA ALA A 83 -8.36 -21.97 5.71
C ALA A 83 -7.05 -22.27 6.47
N GLY A 84 -6.38 -23.38 6.14
CA GLY A 84 -5.08 -23.76 6.67
C GLY A 84 -3.88 -23.09 5.97
N SER A 85 -4.11 -22.28 4.93
CA SER A 85 -3.02 -21.74 4.10
C SER A 85 -2.03 -20.91 4.93
N LYS A 86 -0.76 -21.31 4.86
CA LYS A 86 0.35 -20.52 5.41
C LYS A 86 0.75 -19.36 4.50
N LEU A 87 0.40 -19.43 3.22
CA LEU A 87 0.81 -18.46 2.19
C LEU A 87 0.07 -17.12 2.33
N ALA A 88 -1.24 -17.17 2.50
CA ALA A 88 -2.06 -15.97 2.64
C ALA A 88 -3.30 -16.27 3.51
N PRO A 89 -3.51 -15.55 4.63
CA PRO A 89 -4.79 -15.58 5.32
C PRO A 89 -5.87 -14.96 4.42
N ARG A 90 -7.15 -15.31 4.65
CA ARG A 90 -8.27 -14.89 3.79
C ARG A 90 -8.39 -13.36 3.62
N ASN A 91 -8.04 -12.60 4.66
CA ASN A 91 -8.08 -11.13 4.67
C ASN A 91 -6.84 -10.47 4.03
N PHE A 92 -5.84 -11.25 3.59
CA PHE A 92 -4.64 -10.72 2.96
C PHE A 92 -4.97 -9.93 1.69
N PHE A 93 -5.85 -10.48 0.84
CA PHE A 93 -6.12 -9.91 -0.48
C PHE A 93 -6.84 -8.57 -0.41
N ASP A 94 -7.78 -8.42 0.52
CA ASP A 94 -8.45 -7.14 0.76
C ASP A 94 -7.45 -6.09 1.26
N GLY A 95 -6.65 -6.45 2.27
CA GLY A 95 -5.63 -5.54 2.81
C GLY A 95 -4.59 -5.14 1.76
N ALA A 96 -4.19 -6.09 0.91
CA ALA A 96 -3.30 -5.89 -0.23
C ALA A 96 -3.91 -4.93 -1.27
N LEU A 97 -5.16 -5.14 -1.68
CA LEU A 97 -5.84 -4.28 -2.63
C LEU A 97 -5.90 -2.83 -2.13
N TYR A 98 -6.46 -2.61 -0.93
CA TYR A 98 -6.69 -1.25 -0.44
C TYR A 98 -5.39 -0.51 -0.10
N ALA A 99 -4.37 -1.20 0.43
CA ALA A 99 -3.06 -0.59 0.65
C ALA A 99 -2.39 -0.17 -0.68
N THR A 100 -2.53 -0.98 -1.73
CA THR A 100 -1.98 -0.68 -3.04
C THR A 100 -2.77 0.41 -3.76
N LEU A 101 -4.10 0.46 -3.62
CA LEU A 101 -4.91 1.58 -4.11
C LEU A 101 -4.54 2.90 -3.42
N VAL A 102 -4.30 2.89 -2.11
CA VAL A 102 -3.75 4.05 -1.40
C VAL A 102 -2.44 4.48 -2.05
N SER A 103 -1.54 3.54 -2.35
CA SER A 103 -0.25 3.85 -2.99
C SER A 103 -0.39 4.43 -4.38
N LEU A 104 -1.28 3.87 -5.20
CA LEU A 104 -1.52 4.30 -6.58
C LEU A 104 -2.12 5.70 -6.66
N ILE A 105 -3.05 6.02 -5.75
CA ILE A 105 -3.81 7.28 -5.80
C ILE A 105 -3.12 8.40 -5.02
N SER A 106 -2.29 8.07 -4.02
CA SER A 106 -1.59 9.07 -3.20
C SER A 106 -0.80 10.06 -4.06
N PRO A 107 -0.65 11.32 -3.58
CA PRO A 107 0.16 12.31 -4.28
C PRO A 107 1.56 11.78 -4.57
N SER A 108 2.00 11.96 -5.79
CA SER A 108 3.31 11.52 -6.27
C SER A 108 3.93 12.58 -7.17
N ARG A 109 5.17 12.38 -7.57
CA ARG A 109 5.87 13.30 -8.48
C ARG A 109 5.14 13.56 -9.80
N HIS A 110 4.37 12.58 -10.29
CA HIS A 110 3.62 12.67 -11.56
C HIS A 110 2.18 13.15 -11.32
N PHE A 111 1.70 13.06 -10.08
CA PHE A 111 0.36 13.47 -9.65
C PHE A 111 0.46 14.25 -8.33
N PRO A 112 1.03 15.47 -8.33
CA PRO A 112 1.26 16.22 -7.09
C PRO A 112 -0.01 16.79 -6.47
N HIS A 113 -1.06 16.95 -7.28
CA HIS A 113 -2.34 17.53 -6.88
C HIS A 113 -3.45 16.56 -7.26
N LEU A 114 -4.38 16.35 -6.34
CA LEU A 114 -5.56 15.53 -6.52
C LEU A 114 -6.80 16.42 -6.54
N VAL A 115 -7.73 16.11 -7.44
CA VAL A 115 -9.05 16.76 -7.44
C VAL A 115 -9.93 16.21 -6.30
N GLU A 116 -11.02 16.90 -5.98
CA GLU A 116 -11.89 16.52 -4.86
C GLU A 116 -12.37 15.06 -4.92
N GLU A 117 -12.75 14.59 -6.11
CA GLU A 117 -13.19 13.20 -6.32
C GLU A 117 -12.08 12.20 -5.99
N GLU A 118 -10.84 12.43 -6.47
CA GLU A 118 -9.69 11.58 -6.16
C GLU A 118 -9.32 11.62 -4.67
N LEU A 119 -9.53 12.76 -3.99
CA LEU A 119 -9.33 12.88 -2.55
C LEU A 119 -10.38 12.07 -1.76
N ARG A 120 -11.63 12.03 -2.23
CA ARG A 120 -12.69 11.23 -1.62
C ARG A 120 -12.42 9.73 -1.81
N ASP A 121 -12.02 9.32 -3.02
CA ASP A 121 -11.57 7.96 -3.31
C ASP A 121 -10.40 7.55 -2.40
N LEU A 122 -9.37 8.40 -2.31
CA LEU A 122 -8.19 8.13 -1.47
C LEU A 122 -8.57 8.02 0.02
N ALA A 123 -9.44 8.90 0.51
CA ALA A 123 -9.91 8.85 1.90
C ALA A 123 -10.69 7.55 2.18
N GLN A 124 -11.52 7.09 1.24
CA GLN A 124 -12.25 5.84 1.36
C GLN A 124 -11.31 4.63 1.36
N TYR A 125 -10.35 4.58 0.43
CA TYR A 125 -9.37 3.49 0.36
C TYR A 125 -8.48 3.45 1.61
N ALA A 126 -8.01 4.61 2.08
CA ALA A 126 -7.22 4.71 3.30
C ALA A 126 -8.00 4.25 4.54
N SER A 127 -9.24 4.70 4.70
CA SER A 127 -10.09 4.31 5.83
C SER A 127 -10.37 2.80 5.84
N THR A 128 -10.65 2.24 4.66
CA THR A 128 -10.90 0.80 4.49
C THR A 128 -9.63 -0.01 4.80
N SER A 129 -8.47 0.41 4.29
CA SER A 129 -7.17 -0.19 4.58
C SER A 129 -6.86 -0.20 6.09
N ILE A 130 -7.06 0.93 6.78
CA ILE A 130 -6.86 1.06 8.23
C ILE A 130 -7.76 0.08 8.99
N GLU A 131 -9.04 -0.01 8.60
CA GLU A 131 -10.00 -0.90 9.27
C GLU A 131 -9.64 -2.38 9.06
N LEU A 132 -9.23 -2.78 7.85
CA LEU A 132 -8.77 -4.14 7.56
C LEU A 132 -7.53 -4.51 8.40
N TYR A 133 -6.57 -3.60 8.53
CA TYR A 133 -5.41 -3.82 9.40
C TYR A 133 -5.80 -3.86 10.88
N ARG A 134 -6.74 -3.02 11.33
CA ARG A 134 -7.26 -3.08 12.71
C ARG A 134 -7.90 -4.43 13.01
N GLN A 135 -8.76 -4.93 12.13
CA GLN A 135 -9.41 -6.24 12.31
C GLN A 135 -8.41 -7.37 12.25
N GLY A 136 -7.54 -7.38 11.22
CA GLY A 136 -6.49 -8.37 11.12
C GLY A 136 -5.58 -8.40 12.36
N PHE A 137 -5.31 -7.25 12.98
CA PHE A 137 -4.54 -7.19 14.22
C PHE A 137 -5.29 -7.83 15.39
N LYS A 138 -6.58 -7.48 15.58
CA LYS A 138 -7.44 -8.04 16.63
C LYS A 138 -7.57 -9.57 16.52
N ASP A 139 -7.70 -10.06 15.29
CA ASP A 139 -7.91 -11.48 15.00
C ASP A 139 -6.60 -12.29 14.95
N GLY A 140 -5.45 -11.66 15.24
CA GLY A 140 -4.14 -12.30 15.19
C GLY A 140 -3.72 -12.75 13.78
N GLN A 141 -4.33 -12.18 12.73
CA GLN A 141 -4.11 -12.56 11.33
C GLN A 141 -2.98 -11.78 10.65
N LEU A 142 -2.39 -10.77 11.32
CA LEU A 142 -1.25 -10.02 10.77
C LEU A 142 0.05 -10.78 10.97
N ARG A 143 0.33 -11.69 10.03
CA ARG A 143 1.54 -12.54 10.06
C ARG A 143 2.83 -11.79 9.68
N PHE A 144 2.72 -10.71 8.90
CA PHE A 144 3.87 -10.04 8.28
C PHE A 144 3.99 -8.56 8.71
N HIS A 145 4.30 -8.31 9.99
CA HIS A 145 4.36 -6.96 10.57
C HIS A 145 5.27 -5.98 9.80
N TRP A 146 6.40 -6.46 9.27
CA TRP A 146 7.34 -5.65 8.49
C TRP A 146 6.70 -5.07 7.21
N ARG A 147 5.67 -5.73 6.68
CA ARG A 147 4.96 -5.32 5.46
C ARG A 147 3.68 -4.56 5.77
N THR A 148 2.98 -4.92 6.84
CA THR A 148 1.72 -4.26 7.24
C THR A 148 1.97 -2.84 7.77
N THR A 149 3.08 -2.62 8.47
CA THR A 149 3.37 -1.35 9.11
C THR A 149 3.57 -0.18 8.14
N PRO A 150 4.45 -0.26 7.11
CA PRO A 150 4.59 0.84 6.16
C PRO A 150 3.27 1.12 5.41
N ASN A 151 2.50 0.09 5.06
CA ASN A 151 1.21 0.23 4.40
C ASN A 151 0.18 0.95 5.28
N LEU A 152 0.12 0.59 6.57
CA LEU A 152 -0.77 1.22 7.54
C LEU A 152 -0.36 2.68 7.78
N PHE A 153 0.94 2.95 7.96
CA PHE A 153 1.46 4.31 8.07
C PHE A 153 1.09 5.16 6.85
N GLN A 154 1.29 4.63 5.65
CA GLN A 154 0.95 5.31 4.41
C GLN A 154 -0.56 5.59 4.31
N SER A 155 -1.40 4.65 4.73
CA SER A 155 -2.86 4.86 4.79
C SER A 155 -3.23 5.99 5.75
N GLY A 156 -2.62 6.03 6.94
CA GLY A 156 -2.81 7.14 7.89
C GLY A 156 -2.36 8.49 7.32
N ALA A 157 -1.18 8.54 6.71
CA ALA A 157 -0.64 9.74 6.08
C ALA A 157 -1.52 10.24 4.92
N ALA A 158 -2.00 9.33 4.08
CA ALA A 158 -2.93 9.64 3.00
C ALA A 158 -4.24 10.24 3.53
N LEU A 159 -4.79 9.69 4.62
CA LEU A 159 -6.02 10.22 5.21
C LEU A 159 -5.83 11.61 5.82
N ILE A 160 -4.69 11.86 6.49
CA ILE A 160 -4.33 13.20 6.97
C ILE A 160 -4.22 14.19 5.80
N HIS A 161 -3.58 13.78 4.70
CA HIS A 161 -3.51 14.59 3.48
C HIS A 161 -4.92 14.90 2.95
N CYS A 162 -5.83 13.92 2.89
CA CYS A 162 -7.20 14.12 2.44
C CYS A 162 -7.94 15.12 3.33
N ILE A 163 -7.86 15.00 4.65
CA ILE A 163 -8.47 15.95 5.60
C ILE A 163 -7.98 17.37 5.29
N LYS A 164 -6.66 17.56 5.18
CA LYS A 164 -6.05 18.87 4.93
C LYS A 164 -6.51 19.46 3.60
N SER A 165 -6.45 18.67 2.52
CA SER A 165 -6.73 19.12 1.16
C SER A 165 -8.22 19.38 0.94
N LEU A 166 -9.11 18.51 1.44
CA LEU A 166 -10.57 18.72 1.37
C LEU A 166 -11.00 19.95 2.19
N THR A 167 -10.42 20.16 3.37
CA THR A 167 -10.68 21.36 4.18
C THR A 167 -10.25 22.63 3.43
N ALA A 168 -9.06 22.62 2.82
CA ALA A 168 -8.56 23.75 2.05
C ALA A 168 -9.41 24.05 0.80
N GLN A 169 -10.05 23.03 0.22
CA GLN A 169 -10.98 23.18 -0.91
C GLN A 169 -12.39 23.59 -0.48
N GLY A 170 -12.70 23.68 0.83
CA GLY A 170 -14.03 23.99 1.33
C GLY A 170 -15.05 22.86 1.11
N ALA A 171 -14.58 21.63 0.86
CA ALA A 171 -15.45 20.49 0.62
C ALA A 171 -16.21 20.09 1.89
N VAL A 172 -17.45 19.60 1.72
CA VAL A 172 -18.25 19.05 2.82
C VAL A 172 -17.93 17.57 3.01
N PHE A 173 -17.46 17.19 4.20
CA PHE A 173 -17.16 15.82 4.58
C PHE A 173 -17.17 15.65 6.11
N ASP A 174 -17.29 14.40 6.58
CA ASP A 174 -17.22 14.09 8.00
C ASP A 174 -15.77 14.02 8.49
N VAL A 175 -15.25 15.18 8.89
CA VAL A 175 -13.88 15.32 9.41
C VAL A 175 -13.66 14.50 10.69
N ASN A 176 -14.70 14.28 11.51
CA ASN A 176 -14.58 13.58 12.78
C ASN A 176 -14.40 12.09 12.55
N THR A 177 -15.15 11.51 11.59
CA THR A 177 -14.95 10.13 11.16
C THR A 177 -13.51 9.91 10.67
N PHE A 178 -12.98 10.79 9.81
CA PHE A 178 -11.60 10.64 9.33
C PHE A 178 -10.57 10.80 10.46
N LYS A 179 -10.74 11.75 11.38
CA LYS A 179 -9.87 11.90 12.56
C LYS A 179 -9.90 10.65 13.44
N SER A 180 -11.06 10.05 13.62
CA SER A 180 -11.22 8.79 14.37
C SER A 180 -10.45 7.64 13.69
N CYS A 181 -10.55 7.50 12.37
CA CYS A 181 -9.75 6.54 11.61
C CYS A 181 -8.23 6.78 11.73
N VAL A 182 -7.78 8.04 11.70
CA VAL A 182 -6.36 8.37 11.94
C VAL A 182 -5.94 7.96 13.36
N SER A 183 -6.77 8.22 14.37
CA SER A 183 -6.49 7.79 15.75
C SER A 183 -6.36 6.27 15.85
N VAL A 184 -7.26 5.53 15.21
CA VAL A 184 -7.20 4.06 15.12
C VAL A 184 -5.89 3.61 14.47
N CYS A 185 -5.51 4.22 13.35
CA CYS A 185 -4.26 3.94 12.67
C CYS A 185 -3.05 4.11 13.60
N SER A 186 -2.99 5.23 14.33
CA SER A 186 -1.92 5.50 15.30
C SER A 186 -1.88 4.48 16.43
N THR A 187 -3.04 4.08 16.98
CA THR A 187 -3.11 3.04 18.02
C THR A 187 -2.60 1.70 17.51
N VAL A 188 -3.02 1.26 16.32
CA VAL A 188 -2.58 -0.02 15.76
C VAL A 188 -1.07 0.00 15.47
N LEU A 189 -0.55 1.09 14.88
CA LEU A 189 0.89 1.27 14.66
C LEU A 189 1.69 1.23 15.96
N TRP A 190 1.21 1.89 17.01
CA TRP A 190 1.85 1.88 18.32
C TRP A 190 1.97 0.45 18.88
N VAL A 191 0.87 -0.30 18.87
CA VAL A 191 0.88 -1.67 19.39
C VAL A 191 1.74 -2.61 18.53
N MET A 192 1.78 -2.41 17.20
CA MET A 192 2.72 -3.14 16.34
C MET A 192 4.17 -2.82 16.69
N ALA A 193 4.48 -1.56 16.96
CA ALA A 193 5.82 -1.11 17.30
C ALA A 193 6.32 -1.69 18.63
N GLU A 194 5.45 -1.80 19.64
CA GLU A 194 5.77 -2.46 20.93
C GLU A 194 6.15 -3.93 20.78
N ARG A 195 5.73 -4.59 19.70
CA ARG A 195 6.00 -6.01 19.43
C ARG A 195 7.24 -6.24 18.56
N TRP A 196 7.91 -5.19 18.10
CA TRP A 196 9.14 -5.37 17.32
C TRP A 196 10.32 -5.75 18.22
N PRO A 197 11.12 -6.75 17.84
CA PRO A 197 12.41 -6.96 18.48
C PRO A 197 13.26 -5.69 18.33
N LEU A 198 14.03 -5.38 19.38
CA LEU A 198 14.80 -4.13 19.60
C LEU A 198 15.72 -3.68 18.44
N GLU A 199 15.96 -4.53 17.44
CA GLU A 199 16.81 -4.27 16.29
C GLU A 199 16.19 -3.33 15.23
N LEU A 200 14.89 -3.00 15.34
CA LEU A 200 14.17 -2.10 14.42
C LEU A 200 13.89 -0.69 14.99
N SER A 201 14.52 -0.28 16.11
CA SER A 201 14.23 0.99 16.82
C SER A 201 14.29 2.25 15.94
N ILE A 202 15.06 2.22 14.84
CA ILE A 202 15.23 3.34 13.90
C ILE A 202 13.89 3.82 13.30
N VAL A 203 12.93 2.92 13.05
CA VAL A 203 11.63 3.29 12.47
C VAL A 203 10.70 3.92 13.51
N ILE A 204 10.80 3.48 14.77
CA ILE A 204 10.07 4.07 15.90
C ILE A 204 10.62 5.47 16.19
N ASP A 205 11.94 5.65 16.18
CA ASP A 205 12.57 6.95 16.43
C ASP A 205 12.20 8.00 15.37
N LEU A 206 12.01 7.59 14.11
CA LEU A 206 11.49 8.47 13.04
C LEU A 206 10.02 8.88 13.26
N MET A 207 9.21 8.03 13.88
CA MET A 207 7.82 8.38 14.26
C MET A 207 7.73 9.15 15.58
N ARG A 208 8.80 9.14 16.39
CA ARG A 208 8.84 9.79 17.72
C ARG A 208 9.31 11.24 17.71
N CYS A 209 9.49 11.88 16.55
CA CYS A 209 9.75 13.32 16.46
C CYS A 209 8.52 14.16 16.88
N ARG A 210 8.10 14.08 18.14
CA ARG A 210 7.46 15.17 18.87
C ARG A 210 8.57 16.10 19.35
N HIS A 211 8.37 17.40 19.13
CA HIS A 211 9.20 18.49 19.65
C HIS A 211 9.57 18.28 21.14
N PRO A 212 10.86 18.33 21.50
CA PRO A 212 11.22 18.68 22.86
C PRO A 212 11.09 20.20 23.00
N TYR A 213 10.02 20.58 23.71
CA TYR A 213 9.87 21.76 24.57
C TYR A 213 10.61 23.06 24.21
N GLN A 214 9.78 24.07 23.91
CA GLN A 214 9.99 25.42 24.43
C GLN A 214 10.10 25.37 25.96
N THR A 215 11.21 25.90 26.48
CA THR A 215 11.29 26.73 27.69
C THR A 215 12.39 27.74 27.45
#